data_AF-A0A822D292-F1
#
_entry.id   AF-A0A822D292-F1
#
_cell.length_a   1.000
_cell.length_b   1.000
_cell.length_c   1.000
_cell.angle_alpha   90.00
_cell.angle_beta   90.00
_cell.angle_gamma   90.00
#
_symmetry.space_group_name_H-M   'P 1'
#
loop_
_entity.id
_entity.type
_entity.pdbx_description
1 polymer ?
#
loop_
_entity_poly.entity_id
_entity_poly.type
_entity_poly.pdbx_seq_one_letter_code
_entity_poly.pdbx_strand_id
1 'polypeptide(L)'
;MKTTTNKQLRKEARVLVALQLKELQISMRMSNVMGKVEWNTTDVCSTGSLTLTNEGQRAIFFSIGLQKSIFQAEQGIVGGNIKLKNLRTT
;
A
#
# COMPACT_ATOMS: atom_id res chain seq x y z
N MET A 1 -49.05 -12.48 21.99
CA MET A 1 -48.24 -12.24 20.77
C MET A 1 -46.83 -12.75 21.02
N LYS A 2 -46.37 -13.77 20.28
CA LYS A 2 -44.98 -14.25 20.38
C LYS A 2 -44.10 -13.32 19.56
N THR A 3 -43.23 -12.57 20.23
CA THR A 3 -42.21 -11.73 19.59
C THR A 3 -41.14 -12.64 19.03
N THR A 4 -41.24 -12.98 17.75
CA THR A 4 -40.23 -13.76 17.05
C THR A 4 -39.02 -12.85 16.82
N THR A 5 -38.04 -12.91 17.73
CA THR A 5 -36.74 -12.26 17.55
C THR A 5 -36.04 -12.93 16.37
N ASN A 6 -36.13 -12.31 15.19
CA ASN A 6 -35.47 -12.76 13.98
C ASN A 6 -33.96 -12.54 14.16
N LYS A 7 -33.26 -13.61 14.54
CA LYS A 7 -31.82 -13.60 14.77
C LYS A 7 -31.15 -13.52 13.39
N GLN A 8 -30.92 -12.30 12.92
CA GLN A 8 -30.29 -12.05 11.63
C GLN A 8 -28.89 -12.68 11.63
N LEU A 9 -28.65 -13.63 10.74
CA LEU A 9 -27.35 -14.29 10.60
C LEU A 9 -26.31 -13.30 10.04
N ARG A 10 -25.26 -13.03 10.83
CA ARG A 10 -24.08 -12.28 10.39
C ARG A 10 -23.32 -13.07 9.33
N LYS A 11 -23.17 -12.49 8.14
CA LYS A 11 -22.42 -13.03 7.01
C LYS A 11 -21.19 -12.16 6.79
N GLU A 12 -20.03 -12.77 6.70
CA GLU A 12 -18.77 -12.09 6.40
C GLU A 12 -18.16 -12.66 5.11
N ALA A 13 -17.73 -11.77 4.21
CA ALA A 13 -16.88 -12.09 3.08
C ALA A 13 -15.50 -11.50 3.35
N ARG A 14 -14.45 -12.33 3.31
CA ARG A 14 -13.07 -11.90 3.48
C ARG A 14 -12.24 -12.32 2.28
N VAL A 15 -11.50 -11.37 1.72
CA VAL A 15 -10.52 -11.60 0.67
C VAL A 15 -9.16 -11.24 1.22
N LEU A 16 -8.21 -12.16 1.12
CA LEU A 16 -6.81 -11.96 1.46
C LEU A 16 -6.01 -11.91 0.17
N VAL A 17 -5.13 -10.93 0.05
CA VAL A 17 -4.27 -10.75 -1.11
C VAL A 17 -2.83 -10.67 -0.62
N ALA A 18 -1.93 -11.41 -1.27
CA ALA A 18 -0.50 -11.27 -1.11
C ALA A 18 0.12 -11.16 -2.51
N LEU A 19 0.95 -10.15 -2.70
CA LEU A 19 1.65 -9.86 -3.93
C LEU A 19 3.14 -9.80 -3.64
N GLN A 20 3.93 -10.49 -4.45
CA GLN A 20 5.37 -10.44 -4.38
C GLN A 20 5.90 -10.02 -5.75
N LEU A 21 6.44 -8.81 -5.82
CA LEU A 21 7.01 -8.27 -7.04
C LEU A 21 8.52 -8.37 -6.92
N LYS A 22 9.16 -8.93 -7.96
CA LYS A 22 10.62 -9.00 -8.06
C LYS A 22 11.24 -7.60 -8.02
N GLU A 23 10.62 -6.67 -8.74
CA GLU A 23 11.10 -5.30 -8.90
C GLU A 23 9.93 -4.36 -9.14
N LEU A 24 10.00 -3.17 -8.57
CA LEU A 24 9.10 -2.06 -8.82
C LEU A 24 9.95 -0.83 -9.16
N GLN A 25 9.93 -0.46 -10.43
CA GLN A 25 10.59 0.72 -10.94
C GLN A 25 9.55 1.80 -11.22
N ILE A 26 9.71 2.95 -10.57
CA ILE A 26 8.89 4.14 -10.78
C ILE A 26 9.81 5.20 -11.37
N SER A 27 9.64 5.46 -12.67
CA SER A 27 10.33 6.55 -13.36
C SER A 27 9.39 7.74 -13.51
N MET A 28 9.78 8.87 -12.94
CA MET A 28 9.05 10.13 -13.03
C MET A 28 9.87 11.11 -13.85
N ARG A 29 9.29 11.59 -14.96
CA ARG A 29 9.88 12.67 -15.76
C ARG A 29 9.16 13.96 -15.39
N MET A 30 9.74 14.75 -14.49
CA MET A 30 9.15 16.02 -14.09
C MET A 30 9.57 17.13 -15.04
N SER A 31 8.61 17.94 -15.50
CA SER A 31 8.79 18.92 -16.57
C SER A 31 9.50 20.23 -16.17
N ASN A 32 9.84 20.45 -14.89
CA ASN A 32 10.33 21.76 -14.44
C ASN A 32 11.66 21.74 -13.66
N VAL A 33 11.78 21.00 -12.55
CA VAL A 33 12.91 21.21 -11.59
C VAL A 33 13.78 19.97 -11.33
N MET A 34 13.39 18.76 -11.74
CA MET A 34 14.04 17.52 -11.27
C MET A 34 14.57 16.57 -12.36
N GLY A 35 14.47 16.94 -13.64
CA GLY A 35 14.89 16.06 -14.72
C GLY A 35 14.25 14.66 -14.62
N LYS A 36 15.07 13.61 -14.75
CA LYS A 36 14.66 12.21 -14.61
C LYS A 36 14.86 11.76 -13.16
N VAL A 37 13.77 11.32 -12.53
CA VAL A 37 13.77 10.75 -11.17
C VAL A 37 13.39 9.29 -11.27
N GLU A 38 14.15 8.43 -10.62
CA GLU A 38 13.89 7.00 -10.58
C GLU A 38 13.86 6.51 -9.13
N TRP A 39 12.76 5.86 -8.77
CA TRP A 39 12.68 5.03 -7.58
C TRP A 39 12.68 3.58 -8.04
N ASN A 40 13.72 2.84 -7.70
CA ASN A 40 13.76 1.39 -7.93
C ASN A 40 13.75 0.66 -6.59
N THR A 41 12.93 -0.38 -6.46
CA THR A 41 12.92 -1.22 -5.27
C THR A 41 12.79 -2.67 -5.68
N THR A 42 13.65 -3.50 -5.13
CA THR A 42 13.66 -4.95 -5.36
C THR A 42 13.04 -5.64 -4.14
N ASP A 43 12.47 -6.83 -4.32
CA ASP A 43 11.84 -7.60 -3.24
C ASP A 43 10.65 -6.85 -2.58
N VAL A 44 9.70 -6.39 -3.39
CA VAL A 44 8.46 -5.78 -2.89
C VAL A 44 7.51 -6.88 -2.44
N CYS A 45 7.10 -6.80 -1.18
CA CYS A 45 6.04 -7.65 -0.63
C CYS A 45 4.85 -6.76 -0.27
N SER A 46 3.67 -7.09 -0.76
CA SER A 46 2.45 -6.41 -0.39
C SER A 46 1.42 -7.40 0.09
N THR A 47 0.74 -7.06 1.17
CA THR A 47 -0.36 -7.87 1.70
C THR A 47 -1.57 -6.99 1.92
N GLY A 48 -2.76 -7.54 1.73
CA GLY A 48 -3.99 -6.82 1.92
C GLY A 48 -5.12 -7.73 2.36
N SER A 49 -6.10 -7.13 3.03
CA SER A 49 -7.35 -7.81 3.34
C SER A 49 -8.52 -6.87 3.08
N LEU A 50 -9.58 -7.44 2.49
CA LEU A 50 -10.86 -6.79 2.32
C LEU A 50 -11.89 -7.62 3.09
N THR A 51 -12.53 -7.01 4.08
CA THR A 51 -13.62 -7.62 4.85
C THR A 51 -14.91 -6.86 4.61
N LEU A 52 -15.93 -7.56 4.14
CA LEU A 52 -17.30 -7.05 4.03
C LEU A 52 -18.21 -7.85 4.95
N THR A 53 -19.01 -7.15 5.76
CA THR A 53 -20.09 -7.78 6.53
C THR A 53 -21.44 -7.38 5.93
N ASN A 54 -22.44 -8.26 6.05
CA ASN A 54 -23.82 -7.94 5.67
C ASN A 54 -24.48 -6.88 6.58
N GLU A 55 -23.79 -6.48 7.66
CA GLU A 55 -24.16 -5.37 8.57
C GLU A 55 -23.64 -4.01 8.05
N GLY A 56 -23.01 -4.00 6.87
CA GLY A 56 -22.51 -2.78 6.22
C GLY A 56 -21.10 -2.37 6.62
N GLN A 57 -20.42 -3.12 7.51
CA GLN A 57 -19.03 -2.85 7.85
C GLN A 57 -18.12 -3.25 6.68
N ARG A 58 -17.24 -2.33 6.30
CA ARG A 58 -16.24 -2.54 5.24
C ARG A 58 -14.88 -2.15 5.81
N ALA A 59 -13.95 -3.09 5.82
CA ALA A 59 -12.58 -2.84 6.26
C ALA A 59 -11.62 -3.22 5.13
N ILE A 60 -10.74 -2.30 4.78
CA ILE A 60 -9.64 -2.51 3.85
C ILE A 60 -8.35 -2.31 4.63
N PHE A 61 -7.52 -3.34 4.64
CA PHE A 61 -6.15 -3.27 5.11
C PHE A 61 -5.22 -3.48 3.91
N PHE A 62 -4.19 -2.65 3.82
CA PHE A 62 -3.15 -2.80 2.81
C PHE A 62 -1.80 -2.45 3.43
N SER A 63 -0.82 -3.30 3.19
CA SER A 63 0.56 -3.17 3.64
C SER A 63 1.47 -3.32 2.43
N ILE A 64 2.51 -2.50 2.38
CA ILE A 64 3.58 -2.58 1.39
C ILE A 64 4.89 -2.57 2.17
N GLY A 65 5.64 -3.67 2.03
CA GLY A 65 7.03 -3.77 2.41
C GLY A 65 7.91 -3.52 1.19
N LEU A 66 8.77 -2.52 1.29
CA LEU A 66 9.80 -2.21 0.31
C LEU A 66 11.15 -2.58 0.91
N GLN A 67 11.94 -3.38 0.19
CA GLN A 67 13.32 -3.66 0.53
C GLN A 67 14.24 -3.12 -0.57
N LYS A 68 15.52 -2.92 -0.24
CA LYS A 68 16.57 -2.53 -1.20
C LYS A 68 16.12 -1.40 -2.15
N SER A 69 15.46 -0.39 -1.59
CA SER A 69 14.95 0.74 -2.36
C SER A 69 16.05 1.76 -2.62
N ILE A 70 16.15 2.22 -3.86
CA ILE A 70 17.10 3.23 -4.32
C ILE A 70 16.29 4.35 -4.96
N PHE A 71 16.46 5.57 -4.44
CA PHE A 71 15.91 6.79 -5.01
C PHE A 71 17.04 7.62 -5.60
N GLN A 72 16.96 7.89 -6.90
CA GLN A 72 17.97 8.63 -7.66
C GLN A 72 17.31 9.77 -8.44
N ALA A 73 17.95 10.94 -8.44
CA ALA A 73 17.57 12.08 -9.26
C ALA A 73 18.82 12.51 -10.05
N GLU A 74 18.78 12.35 -11.37
CA GLU A 74 20.02 12.43 -12.17
C GLU A 74 20.43 13.85 -12.56
N GLN A 75 19.55 14.87 -12.49
CA GLN A 75 19.88 16.29 -12.72
C GLN A 75 18.82 17.23 -12.10
N GLY A 76 19.21 18.44 -11.66
CA GLY A 76 18.29 19.46 -11.11
C GLY A 76 18.40 19.66 -9.59
N ILE A 77 17.68 20.64 -9.05
CA ILE A 77 17.62 20.90 -7.60
C ILE A 77 16.47 20.07 -7.03
N VAL A 78 16.75 19.18 -6.07
CA VAL A 78 15.68 18.53 -5.30
C VAL A 78 15.18 19.52 -4.25
N GLY A 79 14.32 20.45 -4.67
CA GLY A 79 13.60 21.34 -3.77
C GLY A 79 12.45 20.58 -3.12
N GLY A 80 12.63 20.10 -1.90
CA GLY A 80 11.60 19.36 -1.16
C GLY A 80 12.12 18.74 0.14
N ASN A 81 11.22 18.31 1.01
CA ASN A 81 11.58 17.64 2.27
C ASN A 81 11.41 16.12 2.10
N ILE A 82 12.51 15.37 2.18
CA ILE A 82 12.46 13.91 2.26
C ILE A 82 12.30 13.53 3.73
N LYS A 83 11.04 13.29 4.15
CA LYS A 83 10.74 12.90 5.54
C LYS A 83 10.59 11.40 5.67
N LEU A 84 11.65 10.75 6.13
CA LEU A 84 11.63 9.34 6.49
C LEU A 84 11.20 9.21 7.97
N LYS A 85 10.09 8.51 8.23
CA LYS A 85 9.62 8.20 9.60
C LYS A 85 9.58 6.68 9.78
N ASN A 86 9.97 6.21 10.97
CA ASN A 86 9.95 4.80 11.36
C ASN A 86 10.80 3.88 10.46
N LEU A 87 12.00 4.33 10.07
CA LEU A 87 13.00 3.46 9.48
C LEU A 87 13.41 2.41 10.52
N ARG A 88 13.08 1.15 10.25
CA ARG A 88 13.51 0.01 11.04
C ARG A 88 14.45 -0.83 10.20
N THR A 89 15.72 -0.83 10.57
CA THR A 89 16.72 -1.81 10.15
C THR A 89 16.78 -2.92 11.22
N THR A 90 17.06 -4.15 10.78
CA THR A 90 17.42 -5.27 11.66
C THR A 90 18.64 -4.95 12.50
#